data_AF-A0A2V3W765-F1
#
_entry.id   AF-A0A2V3W765-F1
#
_cell.length_a   1.000
_cell.length_b   1.000
_cell.length_c   1.000
_cell.angle_alpha   90.00
_cell.angle_beta   90.00
_cell.angle_gamma   90.00
#
_symmetry.space_group_name_H-M   'P 1'
#
loop_
_entity.id
_entity.type
_entity.pdbx_description
1 polymer ?
#
loop_
_entity_poly.entity_id
_entity_poly.type
_entity_poly.pdbx_seq_one_letter_code
_entity_poly.pdbx_strand_id
1 'polypeptide(L)'
;MSEESRRFAGWLMIILPTVIYGGVSLLVFLMDTQSGYTDNPLRQDLFRAGHAHAGVLLILSFMTLFYVDQANLSDSLKWFVRSSIPLSAIFLPAAFFFSVLSPTANEPNGFINLAYVGAALLALGLIVLGIGLIRKKQESRNR
;
A
#
# COMPACT_ATOMS: atom_id res chain seq x y z
N MET A 1 9.88 -3.87 -19.30
CA MET A 1 9.76 -4.19 -17.87
C MET A 1 10.65 -5.39 -17.58
N SER A 2 11.42 -5.36 -16.48
CA SER A 2 12.27 -6.47 -16.03
C SER A 2 11.44 -7.68 -15.60
N GLU A 3 12.06 -8.86 -15.54
CA GLU A 3 11.39 -10.08 -15.08
C GLU A 3 10.84 -9.92 -13.66
N GLU A 4 11.59 -9.28 -12.77
CA GLU A 4 11.15 -9.08 -11.39
C GLU A 4 9.97 -8.12 -11.30
N SER A 5 10.01 -6.99 -12.02
CA SER A 5 8.86 -6.08 -12.10
C SER A 5 7.63 -6.80 -12.68
N ARG A 6 7.80 -7.70 -13.65
CA ARG A 6 6.71 -8.54 -14.20
C ARG A 6 6.11 -9.48 -13.16
N ARG A 7 6.94 -10.15 -12.36
CA ARG A 7 6.50 -11.05 -11.29
C ARG A 7 5.74 -10.29 -10.20
N PHE A 8 6.26 -9.15 -9.76
CA PHE A 8 5.59 -8.27 -8.80
C PHE A 8 4.22 -7.82 -9.34
N ALA A 9 4.16 -7.35 -10.59
CA ALA A 9 2.89 -6.97 -11.21
C ALA A 9 1.88 -8.12 -11.26
N GLY A 10 2.33 -9.34 -11.58
CA GLY A 10 1.49 -10.54 -11.55
C GLY A 10 0.88 -10.81 -10.17
N TRP A 11 1.69 -10.76 -9.11
CA TRP A 11 1.20 -10.90 -7.74
C TRP A 11 0.22 -9.80 -7.34
N LEU A 12 0.52 -8.53 -7.65
CA LEU A 12 -0.37 -7.42 -7.36
C LEU A 12 -1.73 -7.59 -8.05
N MET A 13 -1.75 -8.13 -9.27
CA MET A 13 -2.99 -8.38 -10.00
C MET A 13 -3.85 -9.46 -9.32
N ILE A 14 -3.23 -10.48 -8.73
CA ILE A 14 -3.91 -11.51 -7.94
C ILE A 14 -4.42 -10.94 -6.60
N ILE A 15 -3.70 -9.96 -6.02
CA ILE A 15 -4.08 -9.32 -4.76
C ILE A 15 -5.19 -8.29 -4.95
N LEU A 16 -5.27 -7.60 -6.09
CA LEU A 16 -6.26 -6.55 -6.35
C LEU A 16 -7.72 -6.92 -6.02
N PRO A 17 -8.22 -8.14 -6.34
CA PRO A 17 -9.55 -8.59 -5.91
C PRO A 17 -9.82 -8.49 -4.39
N THR A 18 -8.80 -8.55 -3.53
CA THR A 18 -8.99 -8.37 -2.08
C THR A 18 -9.45 -6.95 -1.72
N VAL A 19 -9.08 -5.95 -2.53
CA VAL A 19 -9.58 -4.57 -2.38
C VAL A 19 -11.06 -4.52 -2.73
N ILE A 20 -11.47 -5.20 -3.82
CA ILE A 20 -12.88 -5.31 -4.22
C ILE A 20 -13.70 -5.95 -3.10
N TYR A 21 -13.19 -7.05 -2.53
CA TYR A 21 -13.80 -7.69 -1.37
C TYR A 21 -13.99 -6.71 -0.20
N GLY A 22 -12.98 -5.91 0.14
CA GLY A 22 -13.10 -4.87 1.17
C GLY A 22 -14.19 -3.84 0.87
N GLY A 23 -14.38 -3.45 -0.39
CA GLY A 23 -15.47 -2.55 -0.80
C GLY A 23 -16.85 -3.19 -0.65
N VAL A 24 -16.98 -4.48 -0.99
CA VAL A 24 -18.22 -5.25 -0.74
C VAL A 24 -18.49 -5.38 0.75
N SER A 25 -17.48 -5.64 1.59
CA SER A 25 -17.63 -5.70 3.05
C SER A 25 -18.14 -4.37 3.62
N LEU A 26 -17.61 -3.24 3.14
CA LEU A 26 -18.10 -1.91 3.54
C LEU A 26 -19.57 -1.71 3.18
N LEU A 27 -19.99 -2.11 1.97
CA LEU A 27 -21.39 -2.04 1.55
C LEU A 27 -22.27 -2.90 2.45
N VAL A 28 -21.85 -4.13 2.76
CA VAL A 28 -22.56 -5.03 3.68
C VAL A 28 -22.71 -4.41 5.06
N PHE A 29 -21.64 -3.83 5.64
CA PHE A 29 -21.71 -3.17 6.93
C PHE A 29 -22.64 -1.96 6.95
N LEU A 30 -22.74 -1.22 5.84
CA LEU A 30 -23.68 -0.11 5.71
C LEU A 30 -25.14 -0.57 5.57
N MET A 31 -25.37 -1.73 4.96
CA MET A 31 -26.71 -2.30 4.78
C MET A 31 -27.22 -3.04 6.03
N ASP A 32 -26.32 -3.60 6.83
CA ASP A 32 -26.66 -4.32 8.06
C ASP A 32 -26.70 -3.39 9.27
N THR A 33 -27.92 -3.07 9.72
CA THR A 33 -28.18 -2.22 10.90
C THR A 33 -27.73 -2.87 12.21
N GLN A 34 -27.49 -4.19 12.25
CA GLN A 34 -26.99 -4.88 13.44
C GLN A 34 -25.47 -4.92 13.51
N SER A 35 -24.77 -4.44 12.47
CA SER A 35 -23.30 -4.47 12.39
C SER A 35 -22.60 -3.50 13.34
N GLY A 36 -23.35 -2.54 13.92
CA GLY A 36 -22.82 -1.43 14.72
C GLY A 36 -21.88 -0.49 13.95
N TYR A 37 -21.80 -0.62 12.61
CA TYR A 37 -20.90 0.18 11.80
C TYR A 37 -21.35 1.64 11.69
N THR A 38 -22.66 1.88 11.52
CA THR A 38 -23.23 3.23 11.44
C THR A 38 -23.13 4.01 12.76
N ASP A 39 -23.01 3.30 13.88
CA ASP A 39 -23.04 3.87 15.22
C ASP A 39 -21.65 4.23 15.76
N ASN A 40 -20.59 3.83 15.05
CA ASN A 40 -19.19 4.06 15.43
C ASN A 40 -18.45 4.88 14.36
N PRO A 41 -18.36 6.22 14.51
CA PRO A 41 -17.68 7.10 13.55
C PRO A 41 -16.19 6.75 13.36
N LEU A 42 -15.48 6.42 14.45
CA LEU A 42 -14.07 6.04 14.39
C LEU A 42 -13.86 4.80 13.50
N ARG A 43 -14.72 3.78 13.68
CA ARG A 43 -14.69 2.56 12.88
C ARG A 43 -15.01 2.85 11.41
N GLN A 44 -15.97 3.73 11.13
CA GLN A 44 -16.27 4.13 9.75
C GLN A 44 -15.08 4.80 9.07
N ASP A 45 -14.47 5.77 9.75
CA ASP A 45 -13.37 6.55 9.17
C ASP A 45 -12.16 5.66 8.91
N LEU A 46 -11.79 4.79 9.86
CA LEU A 46 -10.67 3.88 9.69
C LEU A 46 -10.94 2.81 8.62
N PHE A 47 -12.13 2.23 8.56
CA PHE A 47 -12.42 1.24 7.50
C PHE A 47 -12.48 1.90 6.11
N ARG A 48 -13.05 3.10 5.99
CA ARG A 48 -13.01 3.87 4.73
C ARG A 48 -11.58 4.23 4.33
N ALA A 49 -10.77 4.71 5.28
CA ALA A 49 -9.35 5.01 5.05
C ALA A 49 -8.58 3.75 4.63
N GLY A 50 -8.82 2.61 5.29
CA GLY A 50 -8.23 1.31 4.96
C GLY A 50 -8.51 0.89 3.53
N HIS A 51 -9.78 0.91 3.12
CA HIS A 51 -10.17 0.55 1.76
C HIS A 51 -9.58 1.51 0.72
N ALA A 52 -9.62 2.82 0.97
CA ALA A 52 -9.06 3.82 0.07
C ALA A 52 -7.54 3.67 -0.10
N HIS A 53 -6.80 3.50 1.00
CA HIS A 53 -5.35 3.30 0.95
C HIS A 53 -4.97 2.00 0.26
N ALA A 54 -5.74 0.91 0.46
CA ALA A 54 -5.48 -0.36 -0.21
C ALA A 54 -5.55 -0.20 -1.74
N GLY A 55 -6.60 0.45 -2.24
CA GLY A 55 -6.76 0.69 -3.69
C GLY A 55 -5.68 1.60 -4.26
N VAL A 56 -5.52 2.81 -3.70
CA VAL A 56 -4.61 3.82 -4.27
C VAL A 56 -3.14 3.39 -4.20
N LEU A 57 -2.71 2.74 -3.11
CA LEU A 57 -1.32 2.31 -2.98
C LEU A 57 -1.01 1.09 -3.85
N LEU A 58 -1.99 0.24 -4.13
CA LEU A 58 -1.81 -0.87 -5.06
C LEU A 58 -1.69 -0.36 -6.51
N ILE A 59 -2.47 0.64 -6.90
CA ILE A 59 -2.33 1.34 -8.19
C ILE A 59 -0.95 2.04 -8.26
N LEU A 60 -0.57 2.77 -7.22
CA LEU A 60 0.75 3.41 -7.12
C LEU A 60 1.88 2.37 -7.25
N SER A 61 1.72 1.19 -6.64
CA SER A 61 2.67 0.09 -6.77
C SER A 61 2.88 -0.29 -8.23
N PHE A 62 1.80 -0.51 -9.00
CA PHE A 62 1.90 -0.78 -10.44
C PHE A 62 2.64 0.34 -11.18
N MET A 63 2.33 1.61 -10.91
CA MET A 63 3.02 2.74 -11.53
C MET A 63 4.52 2.73 -11.24
N THR A 64 4.90 2.51 -9.98
CA THR A 64 6.30 2.55 -9.55
C THR A 64 7.15 1.42 -10.15
N LEU A 65 6.56 0.26 -10.45
CA LEU A 65 7.25 -0.84 -11.15
C LEU A 65 7.73 -0.43 -12.55
N PHE A 66 7.01 0.45 -13.26
CA PHE A 66 7.45 0.97 -14.56
C PHE A 66 8.64 1.91 -14.43
N TYR A 67 8.69 2.70 -13.35
CA TYR A 67 9.76 3.67 -13.12
C TYR A 67 11.03 3.03 -12.54
N VAL A 68 10.89 2.00 -11.69
CA VAL A 68 12.03 1.40 -10.99
C VAL A 68 13.06 0.77 -11.94
N ASP A 69 12.59 0.25 -13.08
CA ASP A 69 13.46 -0.32 -14.12
C ASP A 69 14.30 0.74 -14.82
N GLN A 70 13.81 1.98 -14.87
CA GLN A 70 14.44 3.13 -15.51
C GLN A 70 15.33 3.93 -14.54
N ALA A 71 15.13 3.75 -13.23
CA ALA A 71 15.86 4.47 -12.19
C ALA A 71 17.34 4.05 -12.14
N ASN A 72 18.23 5.03 -11.94
CA ASN A 72 19.65 4.81 -11.71
C ASN A 72 19.92 4.42 -10.25
N LEU A 73 19.53 3.19 -9.92
CA LEU A 73 19.64 2.57 -8.60
C LEU A 73 20.40 1.25 -8.71
N SER A 74 21.11 0.87 -7.64
CA SER A 74 21.65 -0.49 -7.50
C SER A 74 20.51 -1.52 -7.46
N ASP A 75 20.81 -2.77 -7.77
CA ASP A 75 19.80 -3.84 -7.77
C ASP A 75 19.15 -4.02 -6.39
N SER A 76 19.91 -3.85 -5.31
CA SER A 76 19.41 -3.85 -3.94
C SER A 76 18.38 -2.76 -3.67
N LEU A 77 18.65 -1.52 -4.12
CA LEU A 77 17.72 -0.40 -3.96
C LEU A 77 16.49 -0.56 -4.85
N LYS A 78 16.65 -1.09 -6.07
CA LYS A 78 15.49 -1.40 -6.93
C LYS A 78 14.61 -2.46 -6.29
N TRP A 79 15.19 -3.52 -5.71
CA TRP A 79 14.44 -4.54 -4.99
C TRP A 79 13.70 -3.95 -3.78
N PHE A 80 14.37 -3.10 -2.99
CA PHE A 80 13.73 -2.39 -1.88
C PHE A 80 12.52 -1.57 -2.34
N VAL A 81 12.65 -0.77 -3.41
CA VAL A 81 11.54 0.02 -3.96
C VAL A 81 10.39 -0.89 -4.43
N ARG A 82 10.69 -1.98 -5.15
CA ARG A 82 9.68 -2.95 -5.63
C ARG A 82 8.88 -3.58 -4.50
N SER A 83 9.47 -3.74 -3.31
CA SER A 83 8.81 -4.34 -2.15
C SER A 83 8.12 -3.31 -1.24
N SER A 84 8.75 -2.15 -1.02
CA SER A 84 8.31 -1.15 -0.03
C SER A 84 6.91 -0.61 -0.27
N ILE A 85 6.56 -0.25 -1.51
CA ILE A 85 5.25 0.34 -1.83
C ILE A 85 4.13 -0.72 -1.76
N PRO A 86 4.28 -1.93 -2.35
CA PRO A 86 3.33 -3.03 -2.11
C PRO A 86 3.12 -3.39 -0.64
N LEU A 87 4.21 -3.46 0.15
CA LEU A 87 4.09 -3.75 1.58
C LEU A 87 3.32 -2.65 2.31
N SER A 88 3.50 -1.39 1.92
CA SER A 88 2.72 -0.26 2.44
C SER A 88 1.23 -0.39 2.11
N ALA A 89 0.90 -0.89 0.91
CA ALA A 89 -0.48 -1.18 0.49
C ALA A 89 -1.14 -2.32 1.29
N ILE A 90 -0.36 -3.09 2.06
CA ILE A 90 -0.87 -4.10 2.99
C ILE A 90 -0.91 -3.53 4.42
N PHE A 91 0.19 -2.90 4.86
CA PHE A 91 0.37 -2.46 6.25
C PHE A 91 -0.58 -1.35 6.68
N LEU A 92 -0.80 -0.34 5.83
CA LEU A 92 -1.75 0.74 6.15
C LEU A 92 -3.18 0.21 6.29
N PRO A 93 -3.74 -0.51 5.30
CA PRO A 93 -5.09 -1.05 5.42
C PRO A 93 -5.23 -2.03 6.58
N ALA A 94 -4.24 -2.90 6.79
CA ALA A 94 -4.25 -3.83 7.92
C ALA A 94 -4.29 -3.09 9.27
N ALA A 95 -3.49 -2.03 9.45
CA ALA A 95 -3.59 -1.20 10.65
C ALA A 95 -4.98 -0.62 10.85
N PHE A 96 -5.56 -0.01 9.81
CA PHE A 96 -6.85 0.65 9.93
C PHE A 96 -8.00 -0.33 10.17
N PHE A 97 -8.01 -1.50 9.53
CA PHE A 97 -9.03 -2.51 9.79
C PHE A 97 -8.87 -3.19 11.15
N PHE A 98 -7.66 -3.63 11.48
CA PHE A 98 -7.43 -4.45 12.67
C PHE A 98 -7.39 -3.65 13.97
N SER A 99 -7.12 -2.34 13.90
CA SER A 99 -7.11 -1.47 15.08
C SER A 99 -8.49 -1.23 15.68
N VAL A 100 -9.58 -1.41 14.90
CA VAL A 100 -10.97 -1.18 15.34
C VAL A 100 -11.93 -2.30 14.89
N LEU A 101 -11.51 -3.56 15.05
CA LEU A 101 -12.36 -4.72 14.73
C LEU A 101 -13.66 -4.77 15.55
N SER A 102 -13.61 -4.37 16.82
CA SER A 102 -14.79 -4.35 17.67
C SER A 102 -15.76 -3.26 17.22
N PRO A 103 -17.06 -3.56 17.05
CA PRO A 103 -18.09 -2.53 16.80
C PRO A 103 -18.15 -1.46 17.90
N THR A 104 -17.72 -1.78 19.13
CA THR A 104 -17.73 -0.87 20.29
C THR A 104 -16.36 -0.23 20.56
N ALA A 105 -15.39 -0.33 19.63
CA ALA A 105 -14.07 0.25 19.82
C ALA A 105 -14.16 1.79 19.90
N ASN A 106 -13.68 2.36 21.02
CA ASN A 106 -13.61 3.80 21.23
C ASN A 106 -12.22 4.39 20.92
N GLU A 107 -11.22 3.53 20.78
CA GLU A 107 -9.86 3.89 20.39
C GLU A 107 -9.22 2.78 19.53
N PRO A 108 -8.23 3.09 18.68
CA PRO A 108 -7.48 2.10 17.94
C PRO A 108 -6.59 1.28 18.89
N ASN A 109 -6.60 -0.05 18.75
CA ASN A 109 -5.65 -0.91 19.46
C ASN A 109 -4.23 -0.81 18.84
N GLY A 110 -3.27 -1.53 19.42
CA GLY A 110 -1.85 -1.50 19.02
C GLY A 110 -1.55 -1.85 17.55
N PHE A 111 -2.47 -2.48 16.81
CA PHE A 111 -2.33 -2.69 15.35
C PHE A 111 -2.17 -1.38 14.58
N ILE A 112 -2.63 -0.25 15.13
CA ILE A 112 -2.45 1.06 14.50
C ILE A 112 -0.98 1.40 14.25
N ASN A 113 -0.05 0.81 15.02
CA ASN A 113 1.38 1.00 14.83
C ASN A 113 1.89 0.55 13.45
N LEU A 114 1.19 -0.41 12.83
CA LEU A 114 1.52 -0.89 11.49
C LEU A 114 1.29 0.21 10.42
N ALA A 115 0.42 1.19 10.68
CA ALA A 115 0.23 2.34 9.79
C ALA A 115 1.51 3.20 9.74
N TYR A 116 2.18 3.42 10.89
CA TYR A 116 3.44 4.17 10.91
C TYR A 116 4.55 3.42 10.18
N VAL A 117 4.64 2.10 10.35
CA VAL A 117 5.62 1.26 9.64
C VAL A 117 5.38 1.32 8.13
N GLY A 118 4.13 1.14 7.69
CA GLY A 118 3.79 1.25 6.27
C GLY A 118 4.01 2.66 5.72
N ALA A 119 3.74 3.72 6.50
CA ALA A 119 3.98 5.10 6.07
C ALA A 119 5.48 5.37 5.88
N ALA A 120 6.32 4.85 6.80
CA ALA A 120 7.76 4.93 6.69
C ALA A 120 8.27 4.17 5.44
N LEU A 121 7.78 2.95 5.20
CA LEU A 121 8.13 2.19 3.99
C LEU A 121 7.74 2.92 2.71
N LEU A 122 6.53 3.47 2.65
CA LEU A 122 6.04 4.24 1.51
C LEU A 122 6.92 5.46 1.26
N ALA A 123 7.18 6.27 2.29
CA ALA A 123 7.97 7.48 2.18
C ALA A 123 9.40 7.17 1.72
N LEU A 124 10.06 6.20 2.34
CA LEU A 124 11.41 5.78 1.96
C LEU A 124 11.46 5.23 0.53
N GLY A 125 10.51 4.38 0.16
CA GLY A 125 10.41 3.82 -1.20
C GLY A 125 10.26 4.90 -2.27
N LEU A 126 9.36 5.86 -2.03
CA LEU A 126 9.13 6.99 -2.95
C LEU A 126 10.34 7.92 -3.05
N ILE A 127 10.97 8.25 -1.91
CA ILE A 127 12.17 9.09 -1.89
C ILE A 127 13.33 8.42 -2.63
N VAL A 128 13.59 7.14 -2.35
CA VAL A 128 14.66 6.38 -3.02
C VAL A 128 14.41 6.31 -4.53
N LEU A 129 13.17 5.99 -4.94
CA LEU A 129 12.81 5.96 -6.35
C LEU A 129 12.97 7.34 -7.01
N GLY A 130 12.45 8.39 -6.38
CA GLY A 130 12.55 9.77 -6.88
C GLY A 130 14.00 10.22 -7.07
N ILE A 131 14.85 9.97 -6.08
CA ILE A 131 16.30 10.25 -6.19
C ILE A 131 16.91 9.44 -7.34
N GLY A 132 16.56 8.16 -7.47
CA GLY A 132 17.02 7.29 -8.54
C GLY A 132 16.63 7.75 -9.95
N LEU A 133 15.47 8.38 -10.10
CA LEU A 133 14.98 8.92 -11.37
C LEU A 133 15.63 10.26 -11.73
N ILE A 134 15.96 11.09 -10.74
CA ILE A 134 16.62 12.39 -10.94
C ILE A 134 18.12 12.23 -11.25
N ARG A 135 18.77 11.22 -10.65
CA ARG A 135 20.20 10.97 -10.85
C ARG A 135 20.48 10.60 -12.32
N LYS A 136 21.33 11.39 -12.99
CA LYS A 136 21.84 11.03 -14.33
C LYS A 136 22.45 9.63 -14.29
N LYS A 137 22.07 8.80 -15.26
CA LYS A 137 22.81 7.57 -15.57
C LYS A 137 24.24 7.99 -15.89
N GLN A 138 25.23 7.49 -15.16
CA GLN A 138 26.62 7.67 -15.58
C GLN A 138 26.74 6.94 -16.92
N GLU A 139 26.82 7.69 -18.02
CA GLU A 139 27.37 7.17 -19.24
C GLU A 139 28.77 6.69 -18.89
N SER A 140 28.98 5.38 -18.92
CA SER A 140 30.32 4.81 -18.91
C SER A 140 31.04 5.39 -20.11
N ARG A 141 31.82 6.44 -19.87
CA ARG A 141 32.75 7.01 -20.83
C ARG A 141 33.90 6.02 -21.01
N ASN A 142 33.65 4.99 -21.82
CA ASN A 142 34.66 4.14 -22.45
C ASN A 142 34.46 4.36 -23.96
N ARG A 143 35.32 4.98 -24.79
CA ARG A 143 36.79 5.09 -24.84
C ARG A 143 37.50 3.79 -24.54
#